data_AF-A0A970JGN9-F1
#
_entry.id   AF-A0A970JGN9-F1
#
_cell.length_a   1.000
_cell.length_b   1.000
_cell.length_c   1.000
_cell.angle_alpha   90.00
_cell.angle_beta   90.00
_cell.angle_gamma   90.00
#
_symmetry.space_group_name_H-M   'P 1'
#
loop_
_entity.id
_entity.type
_entity.pdbx_description
1 polymer ?
#
loop_
_entity_poly.entity_id
_entity_poly.type
_entity_poly.pdbx_seq_one_letter_code
_entity_poly.pdbx_strand_id
1 'polypeptide(L)'
;MQRYNHRASERARLQKWEQHRQNPQGPFYAAAFVPETTNGLGLENARLLVLADLYRRAAPDCQDRSGLGIWGEVSNAGRAEAQQLGCLISDLHQPPRLCVQVRDFSHLTRSLSCSQSLVCGRLLRTDGLSAGKLLPDFGADALRIALLYQGPLGKDTAFQPDILGAAFRFVQRLWRLAHMSEAAAADMPQAISELHAQVEQRLADQRPHTALAALMGFVNKLKCASPATIVELAGLVGPFAPFIAAELVERLAVPLLQDEQGGKRH
;
A
#
# COMPACT_ATOMS: atom_id res chain seq x y z
N MET A 1 -19.31 13.01 -13.33
CA MET A 1 -18.41 11.87 -13.06
C MET A 1 -18.30 11.65 -11.56
N GLN A 2 -18.59 10.46 -11.04
CA GLN A 2 -18.54 10.21 -9.59
C GLN A 2 -17.10 10.31 -9.06
N ARG A 3 -16.88 11.21 -8.10
CA ARG A 3 -15.60 11.35 -7.38
C ARG A 3 -15.40 10.12 -6.47
N TYR A 4 -14.18 9.61 -6.37
CA TYR A 4 -13.90 8.48 -5.48
C TYR A 4 -14.11 8.91 -4.02
N ASN A 5 -15.12 8.32 -3.38
CA ASN A 5 -15.44 8.54 -1.97
C ASN A 5 -14.61 7.58 -1.10
N HIS A 6 -13.36 7.95 -0.86
CA HIS A 6 -12.41 7.17 -0.07
C HIS A 6 -12.98 6.79 1.31
N ARG A 7 -13.60 7.73 2.04
CA ARG A 7 -14.13 7.47 3.39
C ARG A 7 -15.14 6.32 3.43
N ALA A 8 -16.08 6.28 2.48
CA ALA A 8 -17.09 5.23 2.44
C ALA A 8 -16.50 3.89 1.99
N SER A 9 -15.67 3.92 0.94
CA SER A 9 -15.00 2.73 0.38
C SER A 9 -14.04 2.09 1.38
N GLU A 10 -13.10 2.87 1.93
CA GLU A 10 -12.09 2.40 2.88
C GLU A 10 -12.75 1.80 4.13
N ARG A 11 -13.79 2.43 4.68
CA ARG A 11 -14.54 1.90 5.82
C ARG A 11 -15.21 0.55 5.50
N ALA A 12 -15.88 0.44 4.36
CA ALA A 12 -16.52 -0.81 3.95
C ALA A 12 -15.48 -1.93 3.74
N ARG A 13 -14.33 -1.60 3.15
CA ARG A 13 -13.20 -2.52 2.95
C ARG A 13 -12.61 -2.99 4.26
N LEU A 14 -12.36 -2.08 5.20
CA LEU A 14 -11.85 -2.43 6.53
C LEU A 14 -12.78 -3.41 7.24
N GLN A 15 -14.08 -3.14 7.23
CA GLN A 15 -15.06 -4.05 7.83
C GLN A 15 -15.00 -5.45 7.19
N LYS A 16 -14.92 -5.53 5.85
CA LYS A 16 -14.76 -6.81 5.15
C LYS A 16 -13.45 -7.50 5.55
N TRP A 17 -12.32 -6.78 5.61
CA TRP A 17 -11.03 -7.38 5.98
C TRP A 17 -10.98 -7.84 7.44
N GLU A 18 -11.63 -7.13 8.36
CA GLU A 18 -11.75 -7.56 9.75
C GLU A 18 -12.58 -8.83 9.90
N GLN A 19 -13.71 -8.90 9.19
CA GLN A 19 -14.59 -10.08 9.19
C GLN A 19 -13.89 -11.33 8.66
N HIS A 20 -13.03 -11.17 7.65
CA HIS A 20 -12.26 -12.27 7.06
C HIS A 20 -10.85 -12.38 7.65
N ARG A 21 -10.53 -11.66 8.75
CA ARG A 21 -9.20 -11.69 9.36
C ARG A 21 -8.95 -13.09 9.92
N GLN A 22 -8.01 -13.79 9.31
CA GLN A 22 -7.53 -15.07 9.81
C GLN A 22 -6.25 -14.88 10.62
N ASN A 23 -5.99 -15.80 11.55
CA ASN A 23 -4.69 -15.84 12.21
C ASN A 23 -3.61 -16.13 11.16
N PRO A 24 -2.56 -15.30 11.06
CA PRO A 24 -1.53 -15.51 10.06
C PRO A 24 -0.86 -16.88 10.23
N GLN A 25 -0.86 -17.68 9.17
CA GLN A 25 -0.20 -18.99 9.11
C GLN A 25 1.14 -18.93 8.33
N GLY A 26 1.43 -17.78 7.73
CA GLY A 26 2.61 -17.52 6.91
C GLY A 26 3.65 -16.65 7.62
N PRO A 27 4.66 -16.17 6.87
CA PRO A 27 5.71 -15.34 7.43
C PRO A 27 5.18 -14.01 7.95
N PHE A 28 5.83 -13.50 8.99
CA PHE A 28 5.56 -12.16 9.50
C PHE A 28 6.49 -11.14 8.86
N TYR A 29 5.94 -9.96 8.62
CA TYR A 29 6.66 -8.75 8.27
C TYR A 29 6.45 -7.76 9.41
N ALA A 30 7.47 -7.02 9.81
CA ALA A 30 7.39 -6.17 10.98
C ALA A 30 7.92 -4.76 10.72
N ALA A 31 7.39 -3.81 11.48
CA ALA A 31 7.97 -2.48 11.62
C ALA A 31 8.48 -2.29 13.06
N ALA A 32 9.74 -1.88 13.20
CA ALA A 32 10.32 -1.50 14.47
C ALA A 32 10.05 -0.02 14.72
N PHE A 33 9.16 0.26 15.67
CA PHE A 33 8.72 1.61 15.97
C PHE A 33 9.78 2.37 16.77
N VAL A 34 9.90 3.64 16.43
CA VAL A 34 10.71 4.60 17.17
C VAL A 34 9.87 5.23 18.28
N PRO A 35 10.47 5.62 19.41
CA PRO A 35 9.76 6.35 20.45
C PRO A 35 9.18 7.66 19.91
N GLU A 36 7.89 7.89 20.16
CA GLU A 36 7.19 9.12 19.77
C GLU A 36 6.42 9.72 20.93
N THR A 37 6.25 11.05 20.91
CA THR A 37 5.50 11.80 21.93
C THR A 37 4.06 12.10 21.49
N THR A 38 3.69 11.72 20.26
CA THR A 38 2.37 11.96 19.69
C THR A 38 1.32 11.00 20.25
N ASN A 39 0.15 11.53 20.61
CA ASN A 39 -1.03 10.70 20.89
C ASN A 39 -1.64 10.24 19.55
N GLY A 40 -1.17 9.12 19.00
CA GLY A 40 -1.58 8.59 17.70
C GLY A 40 -0.52 7.68 17.09
N LEU A 41 -0.46 7.65 15.76
CA LEU A 41 0.61 7.05 14.96
C LEU A 41 1.35 8.18 14.23
N GLY A 42 2.54 8.56 14.71
CA GLY A 42 3.39 9.55 14.06
C GLY A 42 3.79 9.13 12.64
N LEU A 43 4.06 10.11 11.76
CA LEU A 43 4.33 9.81 10.34
C LEU A 43 5.59 8.98 10.08
N GLU A 44 6.60 9.06 10.95
CA GLU A 44 7.79 8.21 10.85
C GLU A 44 7.41 6.73 11.08
N ASN A 45 6.70 6.42 12.17
CA ASN A 45 6.19 5.07 12.44
C ASN A 45 5.15 4.60 11.41
N ALA A 46 4.28 5.49 10.92
CA ALA A 46 3.37 5.20 9.83
C ALA A 46 4.12 4.79 8.56
N ARG A 47 5.22 5.48 8.21
CA ARG A 47 6.05 5.13 7.05
C ARG A 47 6.68 3.75 7.20
N LEU A 48 7.24 3.44 8.37
CA LEU A 48 7.84 2.12 8.65
C LEU A 48 6.80 1.00 8.50
N LEU A 49 5.60 1.24 9.05
CA LEU A 49 4.51 0.29 8.98
C LEU A 49 4.02 0.07 7.55
N VAL A 50 3.82 1.15 6.79
CA VAL A 50 3.40 1.07 5.38
C VAL A 50 4.46 0.39 4.52
N LEU A 51 5.75 0.60 4.79
CA LEU A 51 6.84 -0.13 4.12
C LEU A 51 6.79 -1.64 4.44
N ALA A 52 6.63 -2.01 5.71
CA ALA A 52 6.52 -3.42 6.09
C ALA A 52 5.32 -4.09 5.41
N ASP A 53 4.18 -3.40 5.38
CA ASP A 53 2.96 -3.87 4.71
C ASP A 53 3.10 -3.92 3.18
N LEU A 54 3.83 -2.98 2.56
CA LEU A 54 4.13 -3.00 1.13
C LEU A 54 4.85 -4.30 0.75
N TYR A 55 5.97 -4.61 1.42
CA TYR A 55 6.73 -5.83 1.11
C TYR A 55 5.96 -7.10 1.49
N ARG A 56 5.16 -7.04 2.55
CA ARG A 56 4.25 -8.14 2.91
C ARG A 56 3.28 -8.45 1.77
N ARG A 57 2.64 -7.43 1.20
CA ARG A 57 1.65 -7.56 0.11
C ARG A 57 2.27 -7.90 -1.23
N ALA A 58 3.50 -7.44 -1.48
CA ALA A 58 4.24 -7.73 -2.71
C ALA A 58 4.94 -9.10 -2.72
N ALA A 59 4.94 -9.81 -1.59
CA ALA A 59 5.61 -11.10 -1.50
C ALA A 59 4.85 -12.18 -2.33
N PRO A 60 5.55 -13.00 -3.14
CA PRO A 60 4.90 -14.01 -3.99
C PRO A 60 4.08 -15.05 -3.21
N ASP A 61 4.44 -15.29 -1.95
CA ASP A 61 3.78 -16.21 -1.02
C ASP A 61 2.62 -15.55 -0.24
N CYS A 62 2.29 -14.29 -0.54
CA CYS A 62 1.21 -13.56 0.13
C CYS A 62 -0.17 -13.91 -0.45
N GLN A 63 -0.76 -15.01 0.03
CA GLN A 63 -2.19 -15.35 -0.18
C GLN A 63 -2.97 -15.16 1.12
N ASP A 64 -3.00 -13.94 1.68
CA ASP A 64 -3.66 -13.57 2.95
C ASP A 64 -3.17 -14.30 4.22
N ARG A 65 -2.13 -15.13 4.11
CA ARG A 65 -1.57 -15.87 5.26
C ARG A 65 -0.47 -15.13 6.01
N SER A 66 0.11 -14.08 5.43
CA SER A 66 1.25 -13.35 6.02
C SER A 66 0.81 -12.36 7.10
N GLY A 67 1.58 -12.30 8.19
CA GLY A 67 1.31 -11.42 9.32
C GLY A 67 1.99 -10.06 9.19
N LEU A 68 1.39 -9.03 9.79
CA LEU A 68 2.01 -7.72 9.97
C LEU A 68 2.17 -7.43 11.46
N GLY A 69 3.41 -7.44 11.93
CA GLY A 69 3.77 -7.23 13.33
C GLY A 69 4.33 -5.83 13.60
N ILE A 70 4.36 -5.47 14.87
CA ILE A 70 5.13 -4.31 15.36
C ILE A 70 6.16 -4.76 16.40
N TRP A 71 7.26 -4.02 16.48
CA TRP A 71 8.24 -4.11 17.55
C TRP A 71 8.39 -2.74 18.21
N GLY A 72 8.12 -2.65 19.51
CA GLY A 72 8.03 -1.38 20.24
C GLY A 72 6.60 -1.08 20.69
N GLU A 73 6.43 0.09 21.30
CA GLU A 73 5.13 0.51 21.86
C GLU A 73 4.32 1.31 20.85
N VAL A 74 2.99 1.19 20.95
CA VAL A 74 2.03 2.01 20.21
C VAL A 74 0.79 2.23 21.06
N SER A 75 0.29 3.47 21.04
CA SER A 75 -0.95 3.82 21.73
C SER A 75 -2.18 3.14 21.09
N ASN A 76 -3.29 3.03 21.82
CA ASN A 76 -4.55 2.53 21.24
C ASN A 76 -5.02 3.41 20.06
N ALA A 77 -4.83 4.73 20.15
CA ALA A 77 -5.09 5.65 19.05
C ALA A 77 -4.20 5.32 17.83
N GLY A 78 -2.91 5.08 18.05
CA GLY A 78 -1.99 4.68 16.99
C GLY A 78 -2.35 3.34 16.35
N ARG A 79 -2.83 2.35 17.11
CA ARG A 79 -3.36 1.09 16.55
C ARG A 79 -4.59 1.32 15.67
N ALA A 80 -5.50 2.19 16.09
CA ALA A 80 -6.68 2.55 15.29
C ALA A 80 -6.28 3.30 14.00
N GLU A 81 -5.30 4.19 14.06
CA GLU A 81 -4.76 4.90 12.89
C GLU A 81 -4.02 3.94 11.93
N ALA A 82 -3.26 2.98 12.45
CA ALA A 82 -2.65 1.90 11.67
C ALA A 82 -3.72 1.07 10.94
N GLN A 83 -4.80 0.72 11.63
CA GLN A 83 -5.92 0.03 11.02
C GLN A 83 -6.56 0.87 9.91
N GLN A 84 -6.79 2.17 10.12
CA GLN A 84 -7.32 3.06 9.08
C GLN A 84 -6.41 3.14 7.85
N LEU A 85 -5.10 3.01 8.01
CA LEU A 85 -4.13 2.86 6.92
C LEU A 85 -4.19 1.50 6.18
N GLY A 86 -5.08 0.59 6.58
CA GLY A 86 -5.16 -0.77 6.05
C GLY A 86 -4.09 -1.71 6.60
N CYS A 87 -3.44 -1.33 7.70
CA CYS A 87 -2.40 -2.12 8.37
C CYS A 87 -3.01 -2.81 9.61
N LEU A 88 -3.48 -4.04 9.44
CA LEU A 88 -4.03 -4.86 10.52
C LEU A 88 -2.90 -5.49 11.34
N ILE A 89 -2.33 -4.68 12.24
CA ILE A 89 -1.19 -5.08 13.06
C ILE A 89 -1.54 -6.04 14.18
N SER A 90 -0.56 -6.85 14.58
CA SER A 90 -0.54 -7.58 15.85
C SER A 90 0.81 -7.38 16.53
N ASP A 91 0.90 -7.78 17.79
CA ASP A 91 2.21 -7.88 18.42
C ASP A 91 3.01 -9.01 17.78
N LEU A 92 4.33 -8.88 17.80
CA LEU A 92 5.21 -9.84 17.17
C LEU A 92 5.43 -11.05 18.09
N HIS A 93 4.99 -12.22 17.64
CA HIS A 93 5.10 -13.48 18.41
C HIS A 93 6.15 -14.44 17.87
N GLN A 94 6.73 -14.14 16.71
CA GLN A 94 7.77 -14.95 16.06
C GLN A 94 8.74 -14.06 15.27
N PRO A 95 9.97 -14.52 14.98
CA PRO A 95 10.91 -13.79 14.14
C PRO A 95 10.32 -13.43 12.77
N PRO A 96 10.31 -12.16 12.36
CA PRO A 96 9.77 -11.76 11.08
C PRO A 96 10.77 -12.10 9.97
N ARG A 97 10.23 -12.41 8.79
CA ARG A 97 11.02 -12.55 7.55
C ARG A 97 11.67 -11.24 7.18
N LEU A 98 10.95 -10.13 7.34
CA LEU A 98 11.46 -8.78 7.10
C LEU A 98 11.10 -7.88 8.28
N CYS A 99 12.07 -7.16 8.82
CA CYS A 99 11.84 -6.06 9.76
C CYS A 99 12.30 -4.73 9.16
N VAL A 100 11.38 -3.77 9.04
CA VAL A 100 11.67 -2.40 8.63
C VAL A 100 12.05 -1.57 9.85
N GLN A 101 13.20 -0.91 9.79
CA GLN A 101 13.72 -0.13 10.92
C GLN A 101 14.39 1.16 10.45
N VAL A 102 14.52 2.12 11.36
CA VAL A 102 15.27 3.35 11.15
C VAL A 102 16.73 3.14 11.55
N ARG A 103 17.66 3.56 10.69
CA ARG A 103 19.11 3.43 10.90
C ARG A 103 19.54 3.92 12.29
N ASP A 104 19.08 5.11 12.66
CA ASP A 104 19.45 5.80 13.90
C ASP A 104 18.91 5.09 15.16
N PHE A 105 17.90 4.24 15.00
CA PHE A 105 17.27 3.47 16.07
C PHE A 105 17.58 1.96 15.99
N SER A 106 18.62 1.57 15.23
CA SER A 106 19.07 0.17 15.12
C SER A 106 19.44 -0.48 16.47
N HIS A 107 19.66 0.30 17.53
CA HIS A 107 19.88 -0.21 18.87
C HIS A 107 18.61 -0.83 19.50
N LEU A 108 17.41 -0.38 19.11
CA LEU A 108 16.13 -0.86 19.63
C LEU A 108 15.76 -2.27 19.14
N THR A 109 16.39 -2.72 18.05
CA THR A 109 16.13 -4.00 17.38
C THR A 109 17.26 -5.01 17.58
N ARG A 110 18.27 -4.73 18.43
CA ARG A 110 19.42 -5.62 18.66
C ARG A 110 19.01 -7.02 19.13
N SER A 111 17.96 -7.13 19.93
CA SER A 111 17.43 -8.40 20.42
C SER A 111 16.44 -9.06 19.46
N LEU A 112 16.07 -8.37 18.37
CA LEU A 112 15.11 -8.87 17.40
C LEU A 112 15.81 -9.74 16.35
N SER A 113 15.59 -11.05 16.42
CA SER A 113 15.96 -11.95 15.33
C SER A 113 15.03 -11.72 14.14
N CYS A 114 15.59 -11.45 12.95
CA CYS A 114 14.85 -11.34 11.70
C CYS A 114 15.68 -11.89 10.53
N SER A 115 15.04 -12.46 9.51
CA SER A 115 15.75 -13.02 8.35
C SER A 115 16.35 -11.93 7.46
N GLN A 116 15.64 -10.81 7.34
CA GLN A 116 16.08 -9.65 6.57
C GLN A 116 15.71 -8.37 7.32
N SER A 117 16.58 -7.37 7.22
CA SER A 117 16.28 -6.03 7.70
C SER A 117 16.25 -5.03 6.56
N LEU A 118 15.24 -4.18 6.55
CA LEU A 118 15.16 -3.01 5.68
C LEU A 118 15.47 -1.76 6.50
N VAL A 119 16.67 -1.21 6.31
CA VAL A 119 17.16 -0.05 7.07
C VAL A 119 16.84 1.23 6.31
N CYS A 120 16.05 2.09 6.92
CA CYS A 120 15.60 3.36 6.36
C CYS A 120 16.31 4.55 7.03
N GLY A 121 16.49 5.64 6.29
CA GLY A 121 16.77 6.96 6.85
C GLY A 121 15.52 7.58 7.47
N ARG A 122 15.73 8.68 8.21
CA ARG A 122 14.70 9.40 8.95
C ARG A 122 13.64 10.02 8.03
N LEU A 123 12.42 10.13 8.55
CA LEU A 123 11.41 11.04 7.99
C LEU A 123 11.29 12.26 8.90
N LEU A 124 11.96 13.34 8.52
CA LEU A 124 12.04 14.60 9.25
C LEU A 124 10.84 15.51 8.95
N ARG A 125 10.70 16.58 9.75
CA ARG A 125 9.60 17.57 9.64
C ARG A 125 8.21 16.95 9.78
N THR A 126 8.09 15.98 10.70
CA THR A 126 6.84 15.30 11.05
C THR A 126 6.27 15.77 12.40
N ASP A 127 6.87 16.78 13.01
CA ASP A 127 6.50 17.25 14.34
C ASP A 127 5.03 17.66 14.40
N GLY A 128 4.30 17.06 15.34
CA GLY A 128 2.87 17.30 15.51
C GLY A 128 1.98 16.71 14.41
N LEU A 129 2.53 15.95 13.45
CA LEU A 129 1.76 15.23 12.42
C LEU A 129 1.58 13.76 12.81
N SER A 130 0.33 13.29 12.80
CA SER A 130 -0.02 11.87 12.91
C SER A 130 -0.85 11.44 11.72
N ALA A 131 -0.93 10.13 11.47
CA ALA A 131 -1.78 9.58 10.43
C ALA A 131 -3.25 10.01 10.63
N GLY A 132 -3.74 10.00 11.87
CA GLY A 132 -5.11 10.42 12.21
C GLY A 132 -5.46 11.85 11.83
N LYS A 133 -4.48 12.76 11.75
CA LYS A 133 -4.70 14.15 11.29
C LYS A 133 -4.86 14.27 9.77
N LEU A 134 -4.27 13.35 9.00
CA LEU A 134 -4.23 13.42 7.54
C LEU A 134 -5.26 12.52 6.88
N LEU A 135 -5.58 11.38 7.50
CA LEU A 135 -6.53 10.40 6.98
C LEU A 135 -7.91 10.99 6.64
N PRO A 136 -8.52 11.87 7.46
CA PRO A 136 -9.84 12.41 7.14
C PRO A 136 -9.89 13.17 5.81
N ASP A 137 -8.81 13.85 5.42
CA ASP A 137 -8.81 14.74 4.26
C ASP A 137 -8.35 14.05 2.98
N PHE A 138 -7.41 13.11 3.09
CA PHE A 138 -6.76 12.49 1.94
C PHE A 138 -7.14 11.02 1.72
N GLY A 139 -7.56 10.30 2.76
CA GLY A 139 -7.75 8.86 2.73
C GLY A 139 -6.44 8.07 2.89
N ALA A 140 -6.59 6.78 3.16
CA ALA A 140 -5.50 5.87 3.47
C ALA A 140 -4.54 5.68 2.29
N ASP A 141 -5.05 5.43 1.09
CA ASP A 141 -4.20 5.16 -0.08
C ASP A 141 -3.33 6.34 -0.48
N ALA A 142 -3.89 7.55 -0.43
CA ALA A 142 -3.13 8.76 -0.73
C ALA A 142 -2.01 8.98 0.29
N LEU A 143 -2.29 8.74 1.58
CA LEU A 143 -1.29 8.83 2.64
C LEU A 143 -0.21 7.74 2.49
N ARG A 144 -0.58 6.49 2.18
CA ARG A 144 0.37 5.40 1.93
C ARG A 144 1.32 5.73 0.78
N ILE A 145 0.77 6.17 -0.36
CA ILE A 145 1.57 6.60 -1.53
C ILE A 145 2.50 7.75 -1.14
N ALA A 146 2.00 8.76 -0.43
CA ALA A 146 2.79 9.87 0.05
C ALA A 146 3.98 9.43 0.92
N LEU A 147 3.77 8.48 1.85
CA LEU A 147 4.84 7.96 2.72
C LEU A 147 5.87 7.11 1.95
N LEU A 148 5.44 6.39 0.91
CA LEU A 148 6.30 5.55 0.07
C LEU A 148 7.06 6.33 -1.00
N TYR A 149 6.58 7.51 -1.39
CA TYR A 149 7.14 8.34 -2.46
C TYR A 149 8.13 9.41 -1.95
N GLN A 150 8.74 9.20 -0.77
CA GLN A 150 9.67 10.16 -0.15
C GLN A 150 11.10 10.15 -0.74
N GLY A 151 11.39 9.25 -1.68
CA GLY A 151 12.72 9.08 -2.28
C GLY A 151 13.47 7.83 -1.77
N PRO A 152 14.80 7.77 -1.95
CA PRO A 152 15.61 6.60 -1.58
C PRO A 152 15.49 6.23 -0.10
N LEU A 153 15.20 4.97 0.20
CA LEU A 153 14.90 4.52 1.56
C LEU A 153 16.02 4.78 2.55
N GLY A 154 17.28 4.59 2.14
CA GLY A 154 18.45 4.78 3.02
C GLY A 154 18.84 6.23 3.28
N LYS A 155 18.18 7.21 2.65
CA LYS A 155 18.44 8.63 2.86
C LYS A 155 17.42 9.23 3.83
N ASP A 156 17.88 10.20 4.60
CA ASP A 156 16.98 11.01 5.41
C ASP A 156 16.22 11.94 4.47
N THR A 157 14.92 12.08 4.74
CA THR A 157 13.98 12.81 3.88
C THR A 157 13.11 13.68 4.76
N ALA A 158 12.64 14.81 4.24
CA ALA A 158 11.74 15.69 4.97
C ALA A 158 10.34 15.62 4.36
N PHE A 159 9.34 15.30 5.18
CA PHE A 159 7.96 15.19 4.71
C PHE A 159 7.47 16.51 4.11
N GLN A 160 7.05 16.46 2.84
CA GLN A 160 6.44 17.60 2.14
C GLN A 160 4.94 17.37 1.97
N PRO A 161 4.06 18.16 2.59
CA PRO A 161 2.61 17.97 2.49
C PRO A 161 2.06 17.97 1.06
N ASP A 162 2.69 18.70 0.12
CA ASP A 162 2.28 18.78 -1.28
C ASP A 162 2.20 17.42 -1.99
N ILE A 163 3.00 16.44 -1.52
CA ILE A 163 3.01 15.08 -2.04
C ILE A 163 1.66 14.37 -1.84
N LEU A 164 0.91 14.73 -0.79
CA LEU A 164 -0.43 14.20 -0.53
C LEU A 164 -1.42 14.62 -1.63
N GLY A 165 -1.33 15.87 -2.10
CA GLY A 165 -2.17 16.35 -3.18
C GLY A 165 -1.92 15.58 -4.49
N ALA A 166 -0.65 15.28 -4.79
CA ALA A 166 -0.29 14.47 -5.96
C ALA A 166 -0.78 13.02 -5.82
N ALA A 167 -0.57 12.40 -4.66
CA ALA A 167 -1.04 11.05 -4.35
C ALA A 167 -2.57 10.94 -4.45
N PHE A 168 -3.30 11.90 -3.88
CA PHE A 168 -4.75 11.96 -3.97
C PHE A 168 -5.22 12.04 -5.43
N ARG A 169 -4.62 12.90 -6.25
CA ARG A 169 -4.96 13.01 -7.68
C ARG A 169 -4.68 11.71 -8.44
N PHE A 170 -3.63 10.99 -8.08
CA PHE A 170 -3.30 9.70 -8.67
C PHE A 170 -4.35 8.62 -8.32
N VAL A 171 -4.76 8.51 -7.06
CA VAL A 171 -5.86 7.61 -6.65
C VAL A 171 -7.15 7.96 -7.38
N GLN A 172 -7.49 9.25 -7.47
CA GLN A 172 -8.65 9.68 -8.26
C GLN A 172 -8.49 9.34 -9.74
N ARG A 173 -7.28 9.43 -10.31
CA ARG A 173 -7.03 9.05 -11.71
C ARG A 173 -7.30 7.57 -11.96
N LEU A 174 -6.85 6.68 -11.08
CA LEU A 174 -7.14 5.25 -11.17
C LEU A 174 -8.64 4.98 -11.18
N TRP A 175 -9.38 5.60 -10.25
CA TRP A 175 -10.84 5.51 -10.21
C TRP A 175 -11.49 5.98 -11.51
N ARG A 176 -11.06 7.13 -12.04
CA ARG A 176 -11.56 7.67 -13.32
C ARG A 176 -11.30 6.72 -14.48
N LEU A 177 -10.11 6.12 -14.54
CA LEU A 177 -9.73 5.19 -15.60
C LEU A 177 -10.67 3.98 -15.62
N ALA A 178 -11.06 3.44 -14.46
CA ALA A 178 -12.06 2.37 -14.36
C ALA A 178 -13.50 2.77 -14.72
N HIS A 179 -13.83 4.06 -14.75
CA HIS A 179 -15.15 4.53 -15.24
C HIS A 179 -15.15 4.77 -16.73
N MET A 180 -13.97 5.00 -17.30
CA MET A 180 -13.74 5.19 -18.72
C MET A 180 -13.23 3.90 -19.37
N SER A 181 -13.37 2.76 -18.68
CA SER A 181 -13.00 1.48 -19.22
C SER A 181 -13.98 1.10 -20.31
N GLU A 182 -13.47 0.77 -21.48
CA GLU A 182 -14.27 0.38 -22.64
C GLU A 182 -13.87 -1.04 -23.02
N ALA A 183 -14.84 -1.93 -23.21
CA ALA A 183 -14.56 -3.31 -23.64
C ALA A 183 -13.88 -3.37 -25.03
N ALA A 184 -14.11 -2.35 -25.86
CA ALA A 184 -13.49 -2.21 -27.18
C ALA A 184 -12.09 -1.56 -27.13
N ALA A 185 -11.62 -1.09 -25.96
CA ALA A 185 -10.26 -0.59 -25.84
C ALA A 185 -9.27 -1.74 -26.03
N ALA A 186 -8.22 -1.52 -26.83
CA ALA A 186 -7.21 -2.52 -27.07
C ALA A 186 -6.50 -2.93 -25.76
N ASP A 187 -6.36 -4.24 -25.56
CA ASP A 187 -5.53 -4.79 -24.50
C ASP A 187 -4.07 -4.42 -24.70
N MET A 188 -3.33 -4.27 -23.60
CA MET A 188 -1.91 -3.93 -23.60
C MET A 188 -1.07 -4.95 -22.83
N PRO A 189 -1.18 -6.27 -23.13
CA PRO A 189 -0.59 -7.32 -22.31
C PRO A 189 0.94 -7.22 -22.23
N GLN A 190 1.61 -6.87 -23.34
CA GLN A 190 3.06 -6.68 -23.34
C GLN A 190 3.48 -5.51 -22.45
N ALA A 191 2.81 -4.35 -22.59
CA ALA A 191 3.18 -3.16 -21.82
C ALA A 191 2.90 -3.33 -20.32
N ILE A 192 1.84 -4.06 -19.96
CA ILE A 192 1.57 -4.42 -18.56
C ILE A 192 2.61 -5.42 -18.04
N SER A 193 2.97 -6.44 -18.82
CA SER A 193 4.01 -7.39 -18.43
C SER A 193 5.36 -6.70 -18.20
N GLU A 194 5.75 -5.77 -19.08
CA GLU A 194 6.95 -4.95 -18.90
C GLU A 194 6.88 -4.07 -17.65
N LEU A 195 5.71 -3.48 -17.36
CA LEU A 195 5.50 -2.70 -16.14
C LEU A 195 5.61 -3.59 -14.89
N HIS A 196 5.08 -4.81 -14.94
CA HIS A 196 5.15 -5.78 -13.86
C HIS A 196 6.60 -6.10 -13.51
N ALA A 197 7.39 -6.50 -14.51
CA ALA A 197 8.81 -6.78 -14.32
C ALA A 197 9.58 -5.57 -13.77
N GLN A 198 9.26 -4.35 -14.23
CA GLN A 198 9.87 -3.12 -13.69
C GLN A 198 9.52 -2.87 -12.22
N VAL A 199 8.26 -3.08 -11.83
CA VAL A 199 7.79 -2.88 -10.45
C VAL A 199 8.42 -3.92 -9.52
N GLU A 200 8.40 -5.20 -9.90
CA GLU A 200 9.01 -6.29 -9.14
C GLU A 200 10.51 -6.06 -8.94
N GLN A 201 11.24 -5.76 -10.02
CA GLN A 201 12.67 -5.49 -9.93
C GLN A 201 12.97 -4.30 -9.01
N ARG A 202 12.20 -3.20 -9.13
CA ARG A 202 12.40 -2.02 -8.29
C ARG A 202 12.09 -2.28 -6.83
N LEU A 203 11.13 -3.15 -6.52
CA LEU A 203 10.85 -3.57 -5.14
C LEU A 203 11.96 -4.49 -4.61
N ALA A 204 12.46 -5.43 -5.42
CA ALA A 204 13.62 -6.26 -5.05
C ALA A 204 14.86 -5.41 -4.74
N ASP A 205 15.09 -4.35 -5.52
CA ASP A 205 16.16 -3.37 -5.31
C ASP A 205 15.93 -2.40 -4.14
N GLN A 206 14.83 -2.56 -3.39
CA GLN A 206 14.43 -1.68 -2.29
C GLN A 206 14.18 -0.21 -2.71
N ARG A 207 13.61 -0.01 -3.91
CA ARG A 207 13.32 1.31 -4.50
C ARG A 207 11.81 1.53 -4.72
N PRO A 208 10.96 1.47 -3.69
CA PRO A 208 9.51 1.57 -3.83
C PRO A 208 9.04 2.91 -4.41
N HIS A 209 9.74 4.00 -4.12
CA HIS A 209 9.49 5.31 -4.73
C HIS A 209 9.64 5.27 -6.26
N THR A 210 10.65 4.55 -6.77
CA THR A 210 10.79 4.38 -8.22
C THR A 210 9.73 3.44 -8.79
N ALA A 211 9.33 2.38 -8.09
CA ALA A 211 8.25 1.51 -8.53
C ALA A 211 6.94 2.30 -8.70
N LEU A 212 6.61 3.15 -7.71
CA LEU A 212 5.51 4.10 -7.80
C LEU A 212 5.65 5.07 -8.98
N ALA A 213 6.84 5.61 -9.23
CA ALA A 213 7.07 6.49 -10.38
C ALA A 213 6.76 5.80 -11.72
N ALA A 214 7.12 4.52 -11.88
CA ALA A 214 6.79 3.74 -13.06
C ALA A 214 5.27 3.56 -13.22
N LEU A 215 4.58 3.18 -12.14
CA LEU A 215 3.12 3.04 -12.11
C LEU A 215 2.41 4.35 -12.46
N MET A 216 2.79 5.45 -11.81
CA MET A 216 2.24 6.78 -12.08
C MET A 216 2.48 7.21 -13.52
N GLY A 217 3.70 7.01 -14.03
CA GLY A 217 4.06 7.32 -15.40
C GLY A 217 3.27 6.52 -16.43
N PHE A 218 3.01 5.24 -16.15
CA PHE A 218 2.19 4.39 -17.01
C PHE A 218 0.73 4.86 -17.03
N VAL A 219 0.09 4.95 -15.86
CA VAL A 219 -1.33 5.32 -15.70
C VAL A 219 -1.62 6.74 -16.24
N ASN A 220 -0.69 7.68 -16.11
CA ASN A 220 -0.89 9.04 -16.62
C ASN A 220 -0.93 9.11 -18.16
N LYS A 221 -0.30 8.16 -18.86
CA LYS A 221 -0.33 8.07 -20.33
C LYS A 221 -1.64 7.49 -20.86
N LEU A 222 -2.34 6.69 -20.05
CA LEU A 222 -3.58 6.03 -20.45
C LEU A 222 -4.73 7.03 -20.53
N LYS A 223 -5.48 7.05 -21.63
CA LYS A 223 -6.74 7.82 -21.75
C LYS A 223 -7.96 6.94 -21.42
N CYS A 224 -7.95 5.72 -21.94
CA CYS A 224 -8.85 4.62 -21.64
C CYS A 224 -8.01 3.33 -21.50
N ALA A 225 -8.61 2.27 -20.99
CA ALA A 225 -8.02 0.94 -20.92
C ALA A 225 -9.13 -0.12 -20.87
N SER A 226 -8.83 -1.34 -21.30
CA SER A 226 -9.77 -2.46 -21.17
C SER A 226 -9.97 -2.84 -19.69
N PRO A 227 -11.10 -3.46 -19.33
CA PRO A 227 -11.32 -3.96 -17.98
C PRO A 227 -10.20 -4.90 -17.50
N ALA A 228 -9.72 -5.80 -18.37
CA ALA A 228 -8.62 -6.72 -18.08
C ALA A 228 -7.33 -5.97 -17.70
N THR A 229 -6.93 -4.98 -18.50
CA THR A 229 -5.76 -4.13 -18.22
C THR A 229 -5.88 -3.43 -16.86
N ILE A 230 -7.08 -2.95 -16.51
CA ILE A 230 -7.30 -2.25 -15.23
C ILE A 230 -7.24 -3.20 -14.04
N VAL A 231 -7.74 -4.43 -14.19
CA VAL A 231 -7.62 -5.48 -13.17
C VAL A 231 -6.15 -5.83 -12.94
N GLU A 232 -5.35 -5.98 -13.99
CA GLU A 232 -3.90 -6.21 -13.84
C GLU A 232 -3.19 -5.02 -13.18
N LEU A 233 -3.53 -3.78 -13.55
CA LEU A 233 -3.03 -2.58 -12.89
C LEU A 233 -3.41 -2.52 -11.41
N ALA A 234 -4.63 -2.95 -11.05
CA ALA A 234 -5.06 -3.01 -9.67
C ALA A 234 -4.20 -3.98 -8.86
N GLY A 235 -3.81 -5.13 -9.44
CA GLY A 235 -2.85 -6.05 -8.83
C GLY A 235 -1.50 -5.40 -8.52
N LEU A 236 -0.94 -4.66 -9.48
CA LEU A 236 0.33 -3.94 -9.31
C LEU A 236 0.26 -2.79 -8.31
N VAL A 237 -0.88 -2.10 -8.24
CA VAL A 237 -1.10 -0.97 -7.32
C VAL A 237 -1.42 -1.46 -5.91
N GLY A 238 -2.01 -2.64 -5.75
CA GLY A 238 -2.51 -3.18 -4.48
C GLY A 238 -1.54 -3.11 -3.30
N PRO A 239 -0.24 -3.44 -3.45
CA PRO A 239 0.73 -3.30 -2.36
C PRO A 239 0.89 -1.85 -1.86
N PHE A 240 0.73 -0.86 -2.75
CA PHE A 240 0.87 0.57 -2.44
C PHE A 240 -0.44 1.19 -1.95
N ALA A 241 -1.53 0.92 -2.65
CA ALA A 241 -2.85 1.51 -2.44
C ALA A 241 -3.92 0.40 -2.44
N PRO A 242 -4.03 -0.37 -1.33
CA PRO A 242 -4.84 -1.59 -1.30
C PRO A 242 -6.34 -1.33 -1.38
N PHE A 243 -6.82 -0.15 -0.97
CA PHE A 243 -8.26 0.13 -0.96
C PHE A 243 -8.79 0.35 -2.38
N ILE A 244 -8.19 1.28 -3.12
CA ILE A 244 -8.57 1.56 -4.51
C ILE A 244 -8.36 0.32 -5.36
N ALA A 245 -7.26 -0.42 -5.20
CA ALA A 245 -7.03 -1.66 -5.93
C ALA A 245 -8.20 -2.66 -5.74
N ALA A 246 -8.63 -2.88 -4.50
CA ALA A 246 -9.77 -3.76 -4.22
C ALA A 246 -11.08 -3.25 -4.85
N GLU A 247 -11.32 -1.93 -4.87
CA GLU A 247 -12.49 -1.37 -5.55
C GLU A 247 -12.46 -1.55 -7.07
N LEU A 248 -11.29 -1.37 -7.70
CA LEU A 248 -11.13 -1.57 -9.14
C LEU A 248 -11.43 -3.03 -9.51
N VAL A 249 -10.90 -3.98 -8.73
CA VAL A 249 -11.15 -5.41 -8.93
C VAL A 249 -12.62 -5.75 -8.71
N GLU A 250 -13.25 -5.37 -7.59
CA GLU A 250 -14.65 -5.72 -7.32
C GLU A 250 -15.59 -5.15 -8.40
N ARG A 251 -15.28 -3.96 -8.92
CA ARG A 251 -16.07 -3.33 -9.97
C ARG A 251 -15.94 -4.03 -11.32
N LEU A 252 -14.74 -4.49 -11.68
CA LEU A 252 -14.42 -4.92 -13.05
C LEU A 252 -14.22 -6.43 -13.22
N ALA A 253 -13.93 -7.17 -12.15
CA ALA A 253 -13.71 -8.61 -12.21
C ALA A 253 -15.03 -9.42 -12.17
N VAL A 254 -16.09 -8.88 -11.55
CA VAL A 254 -17.40 -9.56 -11.50
C VAL A 254 -18.06 -9.70 -12.89
N PRO A 255 -17.97 -8.71 -13.80
CA PRO A 255 -18.47 -8.85 -15.18
C PRO A 255 -17.64 -9.79 -16.07
N LEU A 256 -16.31 -9.82 -15.92
CA LEU A 256 -15.42 -10.62 -16.78
C LEU A 256 -15.66 -12.13 -16.67
N LEU A 257 -16.04 -12.61 -15.48
CA LEU A 257 -16.39 -14.02 -15.25
C LEU A 257 -17.75 -14.43 -15.86
N GLN A 258 -18.63 -13.46 -16.12
CA GLN A 258 -19.96 -13.71 -16.70
C GLN A 258 -19.88 -13.76 -18.23
N ASP A 259 -19.01 -12.95 -18.85
CA ASP A 259 -18.80 -12.96 -20.31
C ASP A 259 -18.11 -14.24 -20.80
N GLU A 260 -17.19 -14.81 -20.02
CA GLU A 260 -16.56 -16.11 -20.36
C GLU A 260 -17.53 -17.30 -20.30
N GLN A 261 -18.58 -17.21 -19.47
CA GLN A 261 -19.62 -18.26 -19.39
C GLN A 261 -20.75 -18.06 -20.40
N GLY A 262 -20.90 -16.86 -20.96
CA GLY A 262 -21.90 -16.53 -21.99
C GLY A 262 -21.52 -16.95 -23.42
N GLY A 263 -20.24 -17.28 -23.68
CA GLY A 263 -19.70 -17.60 -25.01
C GLY A 263 -19.99 -18.99 -25.57
N LYS A 264 -20.75 -19.85 -24.87
CA LYS A 264 -21.18 -21.17 -25.37
C LYS A 264 -22.70 -21.25 -25.56
N ARG A 265 -23.24 -20.51 -26.53
CA ARG A 265 -24.54 -20.80 -27.14
C ARG A 265 -24.52 -20.50 -28.64
N HIS A 266 -23.97 -21.43 -29.41
CA HIS A 266 -24.38 -21.70 -30.78
C HIS A 266 -24.65 -23.20 -30.89
#